data_AF-A0A7X9J6U3-F1
#
_entry.id   AF-A0A7X9J6U3-F1
#
_cell.length_a   1.000
_cell.length_b   1.000
_cell.length_c   1.000
_cell.angle_alpha   90.00
_cell.angle_beta   90.00
_cell.angle_gamma   90.00
#
_symmetry.space_group_name_H-M   'P 1'
#
loop_
_entity.id
_entity.type
_entity.pdbx_description
1 polymer ?
#
loop_
_entity_poly.entity_id
_entity_poly.type
_entity_poly.pdbx_seq_one_letter_code
_entity_poly.pdbx_strand_id
1 'polypeptide(L)'
;METILTTTMPDLVSPIRISIQGCEYLVDFGQGVNPRFHRVNKEKHCSCNTPSCPAIDAVREYLLDGGQRAPDPLPPCPICGAKVSRDPKWDGKYTHELGWRCSQGGVAHFLQQKMERIRKNWQEHPFLIPPTPGYPGVRRDEILTYEDLLPVYRKAAAEGYDPAA
;
A
#
# COMPACT_ATOMS: atom_id res chain seq x y z
N MET A 1 49.04 5.01 -52.17
CA MET A 1 47.95 5.71 -51.46
C MET A 1 46.70 4.87 -51.63
N GLU A 2 46.41 3.99 -50.67
CA GLU A 2 45.13 3.29 -50.60
C GLU A 2 44.66 3.38 -49.16
N THR A 3 43.64 4.20 -48.98
CA THR A 3 43.06 4.58 -47.69
C THR A 3 42.12 3.46 -47.26
N ILE A 4 42.51 2.68 -46.25
CA ILE A 4 41.64 1.70 -45.62
C ILE A 4 40.66 2.49 -44.74
N LEU A 5 39.41 2.58 -45.19
CA LEU A 5 38.29 3.13 -44.43
C LEU A 5 38.02 2.22 -43.23
N THR A 6 38.42 2.68 -42.06
CA THR A 6 37.98 2.15 -40.77
C THR A 6 36.48 2.42 -40.65
N THR A 7 35.65 1.43 -41.00
CA THR A 7 34.23 1.44 -40.68
C THR A 7 34.08 1.30 -39.17
N THR A 8 33.96 2.43 -38.49
CA THR A 8 33.48 2.53 -37.12
C THR A 8 32.07 1.94 -37.07
N MET A 9 31.89 0.80 -36.40
CA MET A 9 30.56 0.26 -36.14
C MET A 9 29.80 1.26 -35.25
N PRO A 10 28.53 1.60 -35.57
CA PRO A 10 27.73 2.50 -34.75
C PRO A 10 27.26 1.79 -33.49
N ASP A 11 27.33 2.55 -32.40
CA ASP A 11 26.82 2.32 -31.06
C ASP A 11 25.79 1.19 -30.88
N LEU A 12 26.14 0.22 -30.03
CA LEU A 12 25.18 -0.61 -29.30
C LEU A 12 24.40 0.28 -28.32
N VAL A 13 23.47 1.08 -28.82
CA VAL A 13 22.51 1.81 -27.99
C VAL A 13 21.60 0.76 -27.36
N SER A 14 21.90 0.39 -26.12
CA SER A 14 21.03 -0.50 -25.35
C SER A 14 19.65 0.17 -25.24
N PRO A 15 18.55 -0.54 -25.53
CA PRO A 15 17.23 0.07 -25.49
C PRO A 15 16.94 0.59 -24.09
N ILE A 16 16.39 1.81 -24.00
CA ILE A 16 15.95 2.40 -22.73
C ILE A 16 14.90 1.49 -22.12
N ARG A 17 15.11 1.04 -20.88
CA ARG A 17 14.16 0.17 -20.18
C ARG A 17 13.43 0.98 -19.12
N ILE A 18 12.11 0.87 -19.12
CA ILE A 18 11.25 1.50 -18.11
C ILE A 18 10.55 0.41 -17.31
N SER A 19 10.63 0.53 -16.00
CA SER A 19 9.96 -0.37 -15.06
C SER A 19 9.33 0.45 -13.94
N ILE A 20 8.28 -0.08 -13.31
CA ILE A 20 7.63 0.58 -12.17
C ILE A 20 8.30 0.08 -10.89
N GLN A 21 8.78 1.01 -10.05
CA GLN A 21 9.28 0.73 -8.71
C GLN A 21 8.45 1.48 -7.68
N GLY A 22 7.59 0.77 -6.95
CA GLY A 22 6.69 1.37 -5.98
C GLY A 22 5.66 2.29 -6.66
N CYS A 23 5.84 3.61 -6.53
CA CYS A 23 4.97 4.63 -7.12
C CYS A 23 5.71 5.50 -8.15
N GLU A 24 6.93 5.10 -8.54
CA GLU A 24 7.82 5.83 -9.45
C GLU A 24 8.18 4.96 -10.66
N TYR A 25 8.63 5.60 -11.74
CA TYR A 25 9.22 4.94 -12.90
C TYR A 25 10.74 4.90 -12.74
N LEU A 26 11.33 3.72 -12.86
CA LEU A 26 12.77 3.55 -13.00
C LEU A 26 13.10 3.46 -14.50
N VAL A 27 13.89 4.43 -14.97
CA VAL A 27 14.45 4.48 -16.32
C VAL A 27 15.91 4.02 -16.27
N ASP A 28 16.26 3.02 -17.06
CA ASP A 28 17.61 2.50 -17.25
C ASP A 28 18.09 2.85 -18.66
N PHE A 29 19.08 3.74 -18.76
CA PHE A 29 19.72 4.15 -20.01
C PHE A 29 20.87 3.23 -20.45
N GLY A 30 21.15 2.17 -19.70
CA GLY A 30 22.25 1.25 -19.99
C GLY A 30 23.61 1.70 -19.44
N GLN A 31 24.61 0.82 -19.60
CA GLN A 31 25.94 0.98 -18.95
C GLN A 31 26.77 2.15 -19.49
N GLY A 32 26.40 2.73 -20.63
CA GLY A 32 27.10 3.85 -21.26
C GLY A 32 26.69 5.24 -20.75
N VAL A 33 25.67 5.34 -19.90
CA VAL A 33 25.12 6.62 -19.41
C VAL A 33 25.35 6.75 -17.91
N ASN A 34 25.74 7.95 -17.45
CA ASN A 34 25.92 8.26 -16.04
C ASN A 34 25.15 9.54 -15.66
N PRO A 35 24.18 9.48 -14.73
CA PRO A 35 23.71 8.28 -14.04
C PRO A 35 22.95 7.32 -14.95
N ARG A 36 23.21 6.03 -14.81
CA ARG A 36 22.52 4.97 -15.57
C ARG A 36 21.03 4.91 -15.26
N PHE A 37 20.72 5.11 -13.98
CA PHE A 37 19.37 4.95 -13.44
C PHE A 37 18.79 6.29 -13.03
N HIS A 38 17.57 6.54 -13.51
CA HIS A 38 16.79 7.72 -13.16
C HIS A 38 15.45 7.28 -12.58
N ARG A 39 15.07 7.82 -11.43
CA ARG A 39 13.72 7.64 -10.88
C ARG A 39 12.90 8.87 -11.22
N VAL A 40 11.74 8.66 -11.83
CA VAL A 40 10.81 9.72 -12.23
C VAL A 40 9.49 9.50 -11.50
N ASN A 41 9.05 10.49 -10.74
CA ASN A 41 7.75 10.44 -10.06
C ASN A 41 6.61 10.99 -10.94
N LYS A 42 5.38 10.93 -10.43
CA LYS A 42 4.19 11.39 -11.15
C LYS A 42 4.13 12.91 -11.32
N GLU A 43 4.86 13.66 -10.49
CA GLU A 43 5.02 15.11 -10.56
C GLU A 43 6.05 15.55 -11.62
N LYS A 44 6.58 14.62 -12.43
CA LYS A 44 7.61 14.86 -13.45
C LYS A 44 8.94 15.34 -12.88
N HIS A 45 9.25 14.98 -11.64
CA HIS A 45 10.57 15.20 -11.06
C HIS A 45 11.43 13.96 -11.23
N CYS A 46 12.68 14.19 -11.65
CA CYS A 46 13.69 13.14 -11.73
C CYS A 46 14.65 13.21 -10.53
N SER A 47 15.09 12.06 -10.03
CA SER A 47 16.06 11.93 -8.95
C SER A 47 17.42 12.60 -9.21
N CYS A 48 17.74 12.95 -10.47
CA CYS A 48 18.96 13.67 -10.82
C CYS A 48 18.83 15.21 -10.66
N ASN A 49 17.63 15.72 -10.33
CA ASN A 49 17.32 17.15 -10.12
C ASN A 49 17.64 18.07 -11.32
N THR A 50 17.82 17.52 -12.52
CA THR A 50 18.03 18.32 -13.74
C THR A 50 16.67 18.76 -14.32
N PRO A 51 16.48 20.05 -14.63
CA PRO A 51 15.18 20.59 -15.09
C PRO A 51 14.64 19.95 -16.38
N SER A 52 15.54 19.48 -17.26
CA SER A 52 15.20 18.84 -18.53
C SER A 52 15.92 17.50 -18.62
N CYS A 53 15.57 16.58 -17.72
CA CYS A 53 16.12 15.23 -17.73
C CYS A 53 15.46 14.40 -18.84
N PRO A 54 16.24 13.76 -19.75
CA PRO A 54 15.70 12.86 -20.79
C PRO A 54 14.84 11.71 -20.24
N ALA A 55 15.04 11.32 -18.97
CA ALA A 55 14.22 10.28 -18.33
C ALA A 55 12.74 10.66 -18.26
N ILE A 56 12.42 11.96 -18.14
CA ILE A 56 11.04 12.44 -18.07
C ILE A 56 10.35 12.27 -19.44
N ASP A 57 11.07 12.55 -20.52
CA ASP A 57 10.55 12.37 -21.88
C ASP A 57 10.42 10.88 -22.22
N ALA A 58 11.38 10.04 -21.82
CA ALA A 58 11.27 8.59 -21.99
C ALA A 58 10.03 8.00 -21.27
N VAL A 59 9.74 8.46 -20.05
CA VAL A 59 8.51 8.05 -19.33
C VAL A 59 7.25 8.57 -20.04
N ARG A 60 7.30 9.77 -20.62
CA ARG A 60 6.18 10.31 -21.39
C ARG A 60 5.88 9.45 -22.62
N GLU A 61 6.90 9.11 -23.39
CA GLU A 61 6.77 8.24 -24.57
C GLU A 61 6.22 6.86 -24.19
N TYR A 62 6.79 6.24 -23.15
CA TYR A 62 6.28 4.96 -22.62
C TYR A 62 4.80 5.00 -22.26
N LEU A 63 4.31 6.08 -21.64
CA LEU A 63 2.89 6.22 -21.31
C LEU A 63 2.02 6.50 -22.54
N LEU A 64 2.53 7.21 -23.54
CA LEU A 64 1.83 7.43 -24.82
C LEU A 64 1.66 6.14 -25.61
N ASP A 65 2.67 5.25 -25.54
CA ASP A 65 2.68 3.94 -26.20
C ASP A 65 1.82 2.89 -25.45
N GLY A 66 1.05 3.30 -24.44
CA GLY A 66 0.18 2.41 -23.67
C GLY A 66 0.88 1.68 -22.51
N GLY A 67 2.05 2.16 -22.08
CA GLY A 67 2.76 1.67 -20.91
C GLY A 67 1.93 1.73 -19.63
N GLN A 68 2.22 0.82 -18.71
CA GLN A 68 1.51 0.73 -17.43
C GLN A 68 1.77 1.99 -16.59
N ARG A 69 0.70 2.59 -16.05
CA ARG A 69 0.85 3.70 -15.09
C ARG A 69 1.36 3.19 -13.75
N ALA A 70 2.34 3.90 -13.19
CA ALA A 70 2.74 3.71 -11.80
C ALA A 70 1.52 3.90 -10.86
N PRO A 71 1.42 3.16 -9.75
CA PRO A 71 0.43 3.39 -8.69
C PRO A 71 0.46 4.83 -8.15
N ASP A 72 -0.63 5.29 -7.56
CA ASP A 72 -0.61 6.56 -6.82
C ASP A 72 0.16 6.41 -5.50
N PRO A 73 0.93 7.44 -5.11
CA PRO A 73 1.59 7.44 -3.82
C PRO A 73 0.55 7.38 -2.70
N LEU A 74 0.84 6.58 -1.68
CA LEU A 74 0.01 6.55 -0.48
C LEU A 74 0.13 7.89 0.27
N PRO A 75 -0.96 8.36 0.91
CA PRO A 75 -0.90 9.55 1.75
C PRO A 75 0.10 9.36 2.89
N PRO A 76 0.63 10.45 3.48
CA PRO A 76 1.52 10.38 4.64
C PRO A 76 0.83 9.68 5.82
N CYS A 77 1.63 9.20 6.77
CA CYS A 77 1.12 8.48 7.93
C CYS A 77 0.13 9.37 8.69
N PRO A 78 -1.12 8.94 8.90
CA PRO A 78 -2.14 9.79 9.53
C PRO A 78 -1.90 10.04 11.02
N ILE A 79 -0.99 9.30 11.65
CA ILE A 79 -0.65 9.43 13.06
C ILE A 79 0.52 10.40 13.26
N CYS A 80 1.57 10.32 12.44
CA CYS A 80 2.80 11.10 12.64
C CYS A 80 3.27 11.91 11.42
N GLY A 81 2.56 11.87 10.29
CA GLY A 81 2.91 12.58 9.06
C GLY A 81 4.09 12.00 8.27
N ALA A 82 4.77 10.98 8.79
CA ALA A 82 5.94 10.40 8.15
C ALA A 82 5.61 9.67 6.82
N LYS A 83 6.65 9.47 5.99
CA LYS A 83 6.52 8.74 4.73
C LYS A 83 6.00 7.32 4.95
N VAL A 84 5.15 6.88 4.04
CA VAL A 84 4.54 5.56 4.06
C VAL A 84 4.99 4.77 2.84
N SER A 85 5.24 3.48 3.01
CA SER A 85 5.50 2.55 1.92
C SER A 85 4.39 1.52 1.81
N ARG A 86 4.13 1.09 0.58
CA ARG A 86 3.15 0.04 0.29
C ARG A 86 3.64 -1.30 0.88
N ASP A 87 2.77 -2.00 1.59
CA ASP A 87 3.04 -3.36 2.09
C ASP A 87 1.89 -4.31 1.72
N PRO A 88 2.02 -5.06 0.60
CA PRO A 88 0.98 -5.98 0.11
C PRO A 88 0.61 -7.09 1.10
N LYS A 89 1.49 -7.42 2.06
CA LYS A 89 1.20 -8.44 3.07
C LYS A 89 0.03 -8.04 3.97
N TRP A 90 -0.20 -6.74 4.12
CA TRP A 90 -1.26 -6.17 4.96
C TRP A 90 -2.52 -5.78 4.19
N ASP A 91 -2.64 -6.22 2.95
CA ASP A 91 -3.83 -5.99 2.15
C ASP A 91 -5.05 -6.65 2.74
N GLY A 92 -6.13 -5.89 2.79
CA GLY A 92 -7.42 -6.42 3.18
C GLY A 92 -7.96 -7.35 2.09
N LYS A 93 -7.90 -8.66 2.33
CA LYS A 93 -8.46 -9.68 1.41
C LYS A 93 -9.92 -9.39 1.01
N TYR A 94 -10.73 -8.89 1.95
CA TYR A 94 -12.17 -8.64 1.76
C TYR A 94 -12.52 -7.16 1.71
N THR A 95 -11.71 -6.28 2.31
CA THR A 95 -11.96 -4.83 2.30
C THR A 95 -11.34 -4.13 1.11
N HIS A 96 -10.49 -4.81 0.33
CA HIS A 96 -9.69 -4.26 -0.77
C HIS A 96 -8.82 -3.07 -0.37
N GLU A 97 -8.53 -2.95 0.92
CA GLU A 97 -7.71 -1.87 1.46
C GLU A 97 -6.23 -2.17 1.25
N LEU A 98 -5.52 -1.15 0.78
CA LEU A 98 -4.09 -1.22 0.58
C LEU A 98 -3.35 -1.20 1.92
N GLY A 99 -2.59 -2.25 2.20
CA GLY A 99 -1.68 -2.32 3.33
C GLY A 99 -0.49 -1.37 3.18
N TRP A 100 0.00 -0.83 4.30
CA TRP A 100 1.11 0.11 4.28
C TRP A 100 1.93 0.08 5.57
N ARG A 101 3.16 0.59 5.51
CA ARG A 101 4.05 0.76 6.67
C ARG A 101 4.54 2.19 6.78
N CYS A 102 4.44 2.74 7.99
CA CYS A 102 5.05 4.01 8.33
C CYS A 102 6.58 3.85 8.45
N SER A 103 7.37 4.81 7.97
CA SER A 103 8.82 4.79 8.14
C SER A 103 9.27 4.91 9.61
N GLN A 104 8.51 5.63 10.44
CA GLN A 104 8.77 5.77 11.89
C GLN A 104 8.07 4.69 12.74
N GLY A 105 6.75 4.57 12.67
CA GLY A 105 5.96 3.64 13.49
C GLY A 105 5.74 2.25 12.88
N GLY A 106 6.37 1.95 11.74
CA GLY A 106 6.24 0.67 11.07
C GLY A 106 4.78 0.28 10.77
N VAL A 107 4.46 -0.99 11.01
CA VAL A 107 3.10 -1.52 10.87
C VAL A 107 2.19 -1.16 12.05
N ALA A 108 2.75 -0.79 13.20
CA ALA A 108 1.96 -0.46 14.38
C ALA A 108 1.02 0.72 14.12
N HIS A 109 1.52 1.75 13.43
CA HIS A 109 0.69 2.90 13.01
C HIS A 109 -0.43 2.51 12.04
N PHE A 110 -0.19 1.57 11.12
CA PHE A 110 -1.24 1.05 10.24
C PHE A 110 -2.34 0.36 11.05
N LEU A 111 -1.97 -0.52 11.98
CA LEU A 111 -2.91 -1.24 12.84
C LEU A 111 -3.68 -0.29 13.77
N GLN A 112 -2.99 0.72 14.32
CA GLN A 112 -3.62 1.74 15.15
C GLN A 112 -4.67 2.53 14.36
N GLN A 113 -4.33 3.06 13.18
CA GLN A 113 -5.30 3.78 12.35
C GLN A 113 -6.48 2.88 11.97
N LYS A 114 -6.21 1.62 11.62
CA LYS A 114 -7.26 0.64 11.30
C LYS A 114 -8.18 0.42 12.49
N MET A 115 -7.64 0.30 13.69
CA MET A 115 -8.40 0.14 14.93
C MET A 115 -9.26 1.38 15.23
N GLU A 116 -8.71 2.58 15.07
CA GLU A 116 -9.44 3.84 15.26
C GLU A 116 -10.64 3.94 14.32
N ARG A 117 -10.45 3.57 13.04
CA ARG A 117 -11.55 3.53 12.08
C ARG A 117 -12.61 2.49 12.44
N ILE A 118 -12.21 1.31 12.89
CA ILE A 118 -13.16 0.26 13.36
C ILE A 118 -13.97 0.78 14.54
N ARG A 119 -13.31 1.39 15.54
CA ARG A 119 -13.97 1.98 16.71
C ARG A 119 -14.97 3.06 16.31
N LYS A 120 -14.58 3.98 15.43
CA LYS A 120 -15.48 5.01 14.90
C LYS A 120 -16.69 4.38 14.20
N ASN A 121 -16.46 3.38 13.35
CA ASN A 121 -17.55 2.67 12.67
C ASN A 121 -18.49 1.96 13.66
N TRP A 122 -17.97 1.40 14.77
CA TRP A 122 -18.81 0.79 15.80
C TRP A 122 -19.63 1.82 16.58
N GLN A 123 -19.10 3.02 16.79
CA GLN A 123 -19.85 4.11 17.42
C GLN A 123 -20.98 4.61 16.50
N GLU A 124 -20.71 4.76 15.21
CA GLU A 124 -21.69 5.19 14.20
C GLU A 124 -22.73 4.10 13.91
N HIS A 125 -22.33 2.83 14.00
CA HIS A 125 -23.18 1.67 13.76
C HIS A 125 -23.15 0.74 14.98
N PRO A 126 -23.97 0.98 16.01
CA PRO A 126 -23.91 0.23 17.26
C PRO A 126 -24.44 -1.21 17.15
N PHE A 127 -25.24 -1.51 16.15
CA PHE A 127 -25.87 -2.83 15.98
C PHE A 127 -24.92 -3.87 15.38
N LEU A 128 -24.69 -4.97 16.09
CA LEU A 128 -24.03 -6.14 15.56
C LEU A 128 -24.93 -6.85 14.56
N ILE A 129 -26.20 -7.04 14.93
CA ILE A 129 -27.28 -7.49 14.06
C ILE A 129 -28.30 -6.36 13.97
N PRO A 130 -28.55 -5.79 12.78
CA PRO A 130 -29.46 -4.65 12.66
C PRO A 130 -30.92 -5.06 12.95
N PRO A 131 -31.76 -4.10 13.43
CA PRO A 131 -33.19 -4.33 13.60
C PRO A 131 -33.89 -4.60 12.26
N THR A 132 -34.92 -5.44 12.31
CA THR A 132 -35.85 -5.69 11.19
C THR A 132 -37.29 -5.73 11.72
N PRO A 133 -38.34 -5.62 10.88
CA PRO A 133 -39.72 -5.70 11.37
C PRO A 133 -39.97 -6.98 12.19
N GLY A 134 -40.35 -6.82 13.46
CA GLY A 134 -40.55 -7.94 14.39
C GLY A 134 -39.30 -8.44 15.12
N TYR A 135 -38.13 -7.85 14.86
CA TYR A 135 -36.87 -8.20 15.53
C TYR A 135 -36.06 -6.93 15.90
N PRO A 136 -35.80 -6.66 17.20
CA PRO A 136 -35.19 -5.41 17.65
C PRO A 136 -33.69 -5.26 17.29
N GLY A 137 -33.06 -6.29 16.73
CA GLY A 137 -31.61 -6.32 16.52
C GLY A 137 -30.85 -6.68 17.80
N VAL A 138 -29.53 -6.75 17.69
CA VAL A 138 -28.61 -6.96 18.81
C VAL A 138 -27.56 -5.88 18.74
N ARG A 139 -27.43 -5.11 19.81
CA ARG A 139 -26.39 -4.09 19.91
C ARG A 139 -25.07 -4.70 20.37
N ARG A 140 -23.97 -4.08 19.97
CA ARG A 140 -22.62 -4.54 20.36
C ARG A 140 -22.38 -4.45 21.86
N ASP A 141 -23.01 -3.50 22.55
CA ASP A 141 -22.92 -3.32 24.01
C ASP A 141 -23.77 -4.32 24.81
N GLU A 142 -24.65 -5.08 24.14
CA GLU A 142 -25.43 -6.16 24.75
C GLU A 142 -24.70 -7.51 24.72
N ILE A 143 -23.59 -7.62 23.97
CA ILE A 143 -22.80 -8.85 23.86
C ILE A 143 -21.94 -9.00 25.11
N LEU A 144 -22.11 -10.10 25.84
CA LEU A 144 -21.27 -10.44 26.98
C LEU A 144 -19.82 -10.66 26.53
N THR A 145 -18.89 -10.01 27.22
CA THR A 145 -17.47 -10.24 27.04
C THR A 145 -17.04 -11.55 27.69
N TYR A 146 -15.81 -11.99 27.40
CA TYR A 146 -15.24 -13.14 28.10
C TYR A 146 -15.20 -12.93 29.61
N GLU A 147 -14.86 -11.70 30.02
CA GLU A 147 -14.79 -11.29 31.42
C GLU A 147 -16.16 -11.36 32.10
N ASP A 148 -17.24 -10.96 31.40
CA ASP A 148 -18.61 -11.06 31.89
C ASP A 148 -19.04 -12.52 32.08
N LEU A 149 -18.50 -13.43 31.26
CA LEU A 149 -18.82 -14.87 31.30
C LEU A 149 -17.94 -15.66 32.28
N LEU A 150 -16.84 -15.10 32.78
CA LEU A 150 -15.95 -15.78 33.73
C LEU A 150 -16.68 -16.37 34.94
N PRO A 151 -17.62 -15.68 35.61
CA PRO A 151 -18.37 -16.26 36.72
C PRO A 151 -19.19 -17.49 36.31
N VAL A 152 -19.81 -17.45 35.13
CA VAL A 152 -20.60 -18.56 34.57
C VAL A 152 -19.69 -19.76 34.31
N TYR A 153 -18.54 -19.54 33.67
CA TYR A 153 -17.58 -20.61 33.41
C TYR A 153 -17.00 -21.21 34.70
N ARG A 154 -16.70 -20.39 35.70
CA ARG A 154 -16.22 -20.89 37.01
C ARG A 154 -17.27 -21.73 37.72
N LYS A 155 -18.53 -21.31 37.68
CA LYS A 155 -19.64 -22.06 38.27
C LYS A 155 -19.81 -23.41 37.56
N ALA A 156 -19.87 -23.41 36.23
CA ALA A 156 -19.98 -24.64 35.44
C ALA A 156 -18.78 -25.59 35.67
N ALA A 157 -17.58 -25.07 35.87
CA ALA A 157 -16.41 -25.88 36.19
C ALA A 157 -16.46 -26.51 37.60
N ALA A 158 -17.08 -25.84 38.56
CA ALA A 158 -17.20 -26.32 39.94
C ALA A 158 -18.38 -27.29 40.14
N GLU A 159 -19.53 -26.98 39.54
CA GLU A 159 -20.80 -27.69 39.77
C GLU A 159 -21.14 -28.69 38.64
N GLY A 160 -20.39 -28.66 37.54
CA GLY A 160 -20.76 -29.32 36.30
C GLY A 160 -21.64 -28.42 35.41
N TYR A 161 -21.56 -28.61 34.09
CA TYR A 161 -22.41 -27.89 33.15
C TYR A 161 -23.73 -28.62 32.98
N ASP A 162 -24.83 -28.02 33.43
CA ASP A 162 -26.19 -28.47 33.12
C ASP A 162 -26.81 -27.53 32.06
N PRO A 163 -26.94 -27.95 30.79
CA PRO A 163 -27.57 -27.15 29.74
C PRO A 163 -29.08 -26.97 29.91
N ALA A 164 -29.72 -27.66 30.86
CA ALA A 164 -31.17 -27.65 31.08
C ALA A 164 -31.62 -26.85 32.33
N ALA A 165 -30.68 -26.37 33.14
CA ALA A 165 -30.93 -25.51 34.32
C ALA A 165 -30.96 -24.03 33.95
#